data_AF-A0A7S4HPR4-F1
#
_entry.id   AF-A0A7S4HPR4-F1
#
_cell.length_a   1.000
_cell.length_b   1.000
_cell.length_c   1.000
_cell.angle_alpha   90.00
_cell.angle_beta   90.00
_cell.angle_gamma   90.00
#
_symmetry.space_group_name_H-M   'P 1'
#
loop_
_entity.id
_entity.type
_entity.pdbx_description
1 polymer ?
#
loop_
_entity_poly.entity_id
_entity_poly.type
_entity_poly.pdbx_seq_one_letter_code
_entity_poly.pdbx_strand_id
1 'polypeptide(L)'
;MAHNLRRVDDVDKVTANLGVQGGRVLRQKIGSMESQLDAQVERYKESNPDSEPDEIQKIRELFIIFDADLSGDLNVDEMVAMYEKLEKPKNRLQVQKEIAKYDTSKSGTLDLFEFLEMSLGAGANPFLKTLLFFKQLELKNAEEAARARDPKAAFMAERKR
;
A
#
# COMPACT_ATOMS: atom_id res chain seq x y z
N MET A 1 -44.92 24.14 0.91
CA MET A 1 -44.12 23.69 -0.24
C MET A 1 -42.72 23.41 0.27
N ALA A 2 -42.38 22.13 0.37
CA ALA A 2 -41.14 21.62 0.94
C ALA A 2 -40.10 21.39 -0.17
N HIS A 3 -38.86 21.78 0.08
CA HIS A 3 -37.61 21.32 -0.57
C HIS A 3 -36.48 21.77 0.39
N ASN A 4 -35.96 20.97 1.32
CA ASN A 4 -35.25 19.69 1.28
C ASN A 4 -33.82 19.76 0.67
N LEU A 5 -32.82 19.63 1.58
CA LEU A 5 -31.43 19.15 1.41
C LEU A 5 -30.50 20.00 0.49
N ARG A 6 -29.20 20.21 0.75
CA ARG A 6 -28.17 19.49 1.53
C ARG A 6 -26.97 20.45 1.67
N ARG A 7 -26.40 20.65 2.85
CA ARG A 7 -25.04 21.20 3.01
C ARG A 7 -24.04 20.09 2.72
N VAL A 8 -23.36 20.11 1.59
CA VAL A 8 -22.18 19.28 1.30
C VAL A 8 -21.34 19.95 0.21
N ASP A 9 -20.70 21.08 0.50
CA ASP A 9 -19.85 21.78 -0.49
C ASP A 9 -18.51 22.27 0.09
N ASP A 10 -18.02 21.68 1.18
CA ASP A 10 -16.71 22.03 1.78
C ASP A 10 -15.64 20.93 1.61
N VAL A 11 -15.80 20.03 0.63
CA VAL A 11 -14.76 19.02 0.30
C VAL A 11 -14.03 19.36 -1.01
N ASP A 12 -14.54 20.30 -1.81
CA ASP A 12 -14.06 20.53 -3.19
C ASP A 12 -12.87 21.52 -3.31
N LYS A 13 -12.47 22.18 -2.21
CA LYS A 13 -11.45 23.25 -2.26
C LYS A 13 -10.00 22.78 -2.20
N VAL A 14 -9.72 21.51 -1.91
CA VAL A 14 -8.35 21.00 -1.83
C VAL A 14 -7.88 20.34 -3.15
N THR A 15 -8.81 19.99 -4.04
CA THR A 15 -8.50 19.36 -5.35
C THR A 15 -8.34 20.36 -6.51
N ALA A 16 -8.40 21.67 -6.24
CA ALA A 16 -8.55 22.69 -7.27
C ALA A 16 -7.28 23.15 -8.00
N ASN A 17 -6.10 22.53 -7.84
CA ASN A 17 -4.88 23.06 -8.48
C ASN A 17 -3.91 22.05 -9.12
N LEU A 18 -4.38 20.87 -9.55
CA LEU A 18 -3.60 19.99 -10.43
C LEU A 18 -4.51 19.44 -11.57
N GLY A 19 -4.45 20.10 -12.73
CA GLY A 19 -4.79 19.54 -14.06
C GLY A 19 -6.05 18.67 -14.20
N VAL A 20 -7.20 19.31 -14.46
CA VAL A 20 -8.55 18.71 -14.54
C VAL A 20 -8.78 17.71 -15.72
N GLN A 21 -7.77 17.40 -16.55
CA GLN A 21 -7.84 16.28 -17.51
C GLN A 21 -7.21 14.97 -16.99
N GLY A 22 -6.29 15.04 -16.02
CA GLY A 22 -5.62 13.85 -15.47
C GLY A 22 -6.45 13.12 -14.41
N GLY A 23 -7.30 13.82 -13.65
CA GLY A 23 -7.98 13.26 -12.47
C GLY A 23 -9.04 12.18 -12.76
N ARG A 24 -9.70 12.21 -13.93
CA ARG A 24 -10.68 11.17 -14.31
C ARG A 24 -10.01 9.89 -14.80
N VAL A 25 -8.99 10.02 -15.65
CA VAL A 25 -8.22 8.88 -16.18
C VAL A 25 -7.41 8.23 -15.06
N LEU A 26 -6.80 9.03 -14.18
CA LEU A 26 -6.06 8.52 -13.02
C LEU A 26 -6.98 7.79 -12.04
N ARG A 27 -8.17 8.33 -11.73
CA ARG A 27 -9.17 7.63 -10.89
C ARG A 27 -9.62 6.31 -11.52
N GLN A 28 -9.83 6.28 -12.83
CA GLN A 28 -10.25 5.05 -13.53
C GLN A 28 -9.12 4.01 -13.58
N LYS A 29 -7.87 4.44 -13.82
CA LYS A 29 -6.69 3.57 -13.76
C LYS A 29 -6.48 2.99 -12.36
N ILE A 30 -6.53 3.83 -11.32
CA ILE A 30 -6.41 3.39 -9.93
C ILE A 30 -7.51 2.38 -9.60
N GLY A 31 -8.78 2.65 -9.93
CA GLY A 31 -9.86 1.70 -9.64
C GLY A 31 -9.72 0.37 -10.40
N SER A 32 -9.23 0.41 -11.65
CA SER A 32 -8.95 -0.81 -12.42
C SER A 32 -7.79 -1.61 -11.85
N MET A 33 -6.79 -0.93 -11.28
CA MET A 33 -5.65 -1.56 -10.61
C MET A 33 -6.08 -2.17 -9.26
N GLU A 34 -6.78 -1.41 -8.42
CA GLU A 34 -7.28 -1.89 -7.13
C GLU A 34 -8.14 -3.15 -7.29
N SER A 35 -9.03 -3.17 -8.30
CA SER A 35 -9.83 -4.36 -8.58
C SER A 35 -8.99 -5.58 -8.98
N GLN A 36 -7.86 -5.38 -9.65
CA GLN A 36 -6.95 -6.48 -10.02
C GLN A 36 -6.18 -6.98 -8.78
N LEU A 37 -5.69 -6.07 -7.95
CA LEU A 37 -5.01 -6.39 -6.70
C LEU A 37 -5.94 -7.14 -5.73
N ASP A 38 -7.20 -6.71 -5.61
CA ASP A 38 -8.17 -7.36 -4.75
C ASP A 38 -8.49 -8.79 -5.22
N ALA A 39 -8.59 -9.00 -6.54
CA ALA A 39 -8.75 -10.35 -7.09
C ALA A 39 -7.53 -11.25 -6.80
N GLN A 40 -6.31 -10.70 -6.87
CA GLN A 40 -5.09 -11.44 -6.50
C GLN A 40 -5.03 -11.75 -5.01
N VAL A 41 -5.46 -10.83 -4.15
CA VAL A 41 -5.56 -11.05 -2.69
C VAL A 41 -6.54 -12.16 -2.35
N GLU A 42 -7.73 -12.17 -2.95
CA GLU A 42 -8.70 -13.23 -2.70
C GLU A 42 -8.16 -14.60 -3.13
N ARG A 43 -7.55 -14.68 -4.33
CA ARG A 43 -6.89 -15.90 -4.79
C ARG A 43 -5.77 -16.36 -3.83
N TYR A 44 -5.02 -15.42 -3.26
CA TYR A 44 -3.99 -15.72 -2.26
C TYR A 44 -4.59 -16.31 -0.99
N LYS A 45 -5.66 -15.71 -0.45
CA LYS A 45 -6.37 -16.21 0.74
C LYS A 45 -6.94 -17.61 0.55
N GLU A 46 -7.49 -17.89 -0.64
CA GLU A 46 -8.00 -19.23 -0.98
C GLU A 46 -6.88 -20.28 -0.98
N SER A 47 -5.68 -19.90 -1.45
CA SER A 47 -4.52 -20.79 -1.51
C SER A 47 -3.79 -20.92 -0.17
N ASN A 48 -3.86 -19.90 0.67
CA ASN A 48 -3.17 -19.80 1.96
C ASN A 48 -4.16 -19.40 3.08
N PRO A 49 -5.07 -20.30 3.50
CA PRO A 49 -6.12 -19.99 4.48
C PRO A 49 -5.59 -19.65 5.87
N ASP A 50 -4.37 -20.09 6.19
CA ASP A 50 -3.69 -19.80 7.47
C ASP A 50 -3.05 -18.40 7.52
N SER A 51 -3.05 -17.65 6.40
CA SER A 51 -2.47 -16.30 6.36
C SER A 51 -3.36 -15.29 7.08
N GLU A 52 -2.76 -14.41 7.87
CA GLU A 52 -3.51 -13.36 8.57
C GLU A 52 -4.03 -12.30 7.59
N PRO A 53 -5.34 -12.00 7.58
CA PRO A 53 -5.93 -11.03 6.66
C PRO A 53 -5.37 -9.61 6.84
N ASP A 54 -5.00 -9.27 8.08
CA ASP A 54 -4.40 -7.98 8.44
C ASP A 54 -2.97 -7.84 7.86
N GLU A 55 -2.19 -8.92 7.82
CA GLU A 55 -0.87 -8.91 7.18
C GLU A 55 -0.98 -8.79 5.66
N ILE A 56 -1.91 -9.53 5.04
CA ILE A 56 -2.17 -9.46 3.61
C ILE A 56 -2.56 -8.03 3.19
N GLN A 57 -3.43 -7.36 3.95
CA GLN A 57 -3.81 -5.97 3.69
C GLN A 57 -2.62 -5.01 3.79
N LYS A 58 -1.78 -5.15 4.81
CA LYS A 58 -0.60 -4.28 4.94
C LYS A 58 0.39 -4.47 3.80
N ILE A 59 0.58 -5.70 3.34
CA ILE A 59 1.46 -6.01 2.20
C ILE A 59 0.89 -5.43 0.91
N ARG A 60 -0.43 -5.52 0.70
CA ARG A 60 -1.12 -4.83 -0.41
C ARG A 60 -0.89 -3.33 -0.37
N GLU A 61 -1.03 -2.70 0.79
CA GLU A 61 -0.76 -1.26 0.91
C GLU A 61 0.70 -0.91 0.63
N LEU A 62 1.63 -1.75 1.09
CA LEU A 62 3.05 -1.58 0.79
C LEU A 62 3.33 -1.69 -0.70
N PHE A 63 2.72 -2.67 -1.37
CA PHE A 63 2.84 -2.84 -2.81
C PHE A 63 2.43 -1.57 -3.55
N ILE A 64 1.27 -0.99 -3.23
CA ILE A 64 0.78 0.27 -3.83
C ILE A 64 1.73 1.46 -3.57
N ILE A 65 2.43 1.46 -2.43
CA ILE A 65 3.41 2.52 -2.11
C ILE A 65 4.69 2.37 -2.94
N PHE A 66 5.06 1.14 -3.31
CA PHE A 66 6.25 0.86 -4.09
C PHE A 66 6.04 0.92 -5.60
N ASP A 67 4.85 0.50 -6.07
CA ASP A 67 4.41 0.61 -7.45
C ASP A 67 4.14 2.09 -7.78
N ALA A 68 5.17 2.74 -8.31
CA ALA A 68 5.16 4.18 -8.54
C ALA A 68 4.45 4.53 -9.84
N ASP A 69 4.43 3.61 -10.81
CA ASP A 69 3.77 3.80 -12.10
C ASP A 69 2.32 3.26 -12.12
N LEU A 70 1.88 2.61 -11.04
CA LEU A 70 0.55 2.04 -10.87
C LEU A 70 0.24 1.01 -11.96
N SER A 71 1.26 0.26 -12.36
CA SER A 71 1.16 -0.82 -13.33
C SER A 71 0.42 -2.02 -12.77
N GLY A 72 0.47 -2.22 -11.46
CA GLY A 72 0.03 -3.45 -10.79
C GLY A 72 1.12 -4.52 -10.71
N ASP A 73 2.36 -4.20 -11.10
CA ASP A 73 3.51 -5.09 -11.02
C ASP A 73 4.77 -4.33 -10.58
N LEU A 74 5.61 -4.95 -9.75
CA LEU A 74 6.84 -4.32 -9.27
C LEU A 74 8.01 -4.70 -10.16
N ASN A 75 8.56 -3.71 -10.84
CA ASN A 75 9.72 -3.91 -11.68
C ASN A 75 11.04 -3.81 -10.89
N VAL A 76 12.15 -4.14 -11.57
CA VAL A 76 13.50 -4.13 -10.98
C VAL A 76 13.87 -2.76 -10.40
N ASP A 77 13.52 -1.68 -11.11
CA ASP A 77 13.91 -0.32 -10.74
C ASP A 77 13.13 0.16 -9.50
N GLU A 78 11.85 -0.19 -9.39
CA GLU A 78 11.02 0.09 -8.22
C GLU A 78 11.48 -0.68 -6.98
N MET A 79 11.85 -1.95 -7.15
CA MET A 79 12.44 -2.72 -6.06
C MET A 79 13.79 -2.16 -5.64
N VAL A 80 14.66 -1.71 -6.56
CA VAL A 80 15.92 -1.03 -6.22
C VAL A 80 15.64 0.21 -5.38
N ALA A 81 14.71 1.06 -5.82
CA ALA A 81 14.31 2.26 -5.08
C ALA A 81 13.76 1.93 -3.69
N MET A 82 13.00 0.84 -3.55
CA MET A 82 12.57 0.32 -2.25
C MET A 82 13.76 -0.05 -1.34
N TYR A 83 14.76 -0.77 -1.87
CA TYR A 83 15.97 -1.15 -1.13
C TYR A 83 16.80 0.06 -0.69
N GLU A 84 16.88 1.10 -1.54
CA GLU A 84 17.57 2.35 -1.23
C GLU A 84 16.86 3.13 -0.11
N LYS A 85 15.52 3.22 -0.15
CA LYS A 85 14.72 3.88 0.90
C LYS A 85 14.89 3.26 2.29
N LEU A 86 15.28 1.99 2.35
CA LEU A 86 15.51 1.26 3.60
C LEU A 86 16.97 1.23 4.04
N GLU A 87 17.82 2.08 3.46
CA GLU A 87 19.24 2.18 3.80
C GLU A 87 20.00 0.84 3.64
N LYS A 88 19.46 -0.08 2.83
CA LYS A 88 20.07 -1.36 2.46
C LYS A 88 20.13 -1.49 0.94
N PRO A 89 20.93 -0.63 0.28
CA PRO A 89 21.00 -0.62 -1.17
C PRO A 89 21.48 -1.98 -1.68
N LYS A 90 20.72 -2.54 -2.63
CA LYS A 90 21.10 -3.72 -3.41
C LYS A 90 21.42 -3.27 -4.83
N ASN A 91 22.38 -3.94 -5.45
CA ASN A 91 22.63 -3.69 -6.87
C ASN A 91 21.54 -4.32 -7.75
N ARG A 92 21.36 -3.79 -8.96
CA ARG A 92 20.33 -4.23 -9.91
C ARG A 92 20.36 -5.75 -10.17
N LEU A 93 21.56 -6.35 -10.24
CA LEU A 93 21.74 -7.78 -10.45
C LEU A 93 21.22 -8.62 -9.27
N GLN A 94 21.44 -8.17 -8.03
CA GLN A 94 20.91 -8.83 -6.84
C GLN A 94 19.39 -8.74 -6.82
N VAL A 95 18.82 -7.57 -7.12
CA VAL A 95 17.36 -7.38 -7.18
C VAL A 95 16.74 -8.26 -8.27
N GLN A 96 17.34 -8.33 -9.45
CA GLN A 96 16.89 -9.25 -10.51
C GLN A 96 16.89 -10.72 -10.07
N LYS A 97 17.91 -11.15 -9.32
CA LYS A 97 17.95 -12.52 -8.78
C LYS A 97 16.86 -12.77 -7.75
N GLU A 98 16.53 -11.77 -6.94
CA GLU A 98 15.45 -11.87 -5.97
C GLU A 98 14.11 -11.94 -6.68
N ILE A 99 13.85 -11.07 -7.66
CA ILE A 99 12.64 -11.12 -8.50
C ILE A 99 12.53 -12.49 -9.16
N ALA A 100 13.57 -12.95 -9.86
CA ALA A 100 13.56 -14.24 -10.56
C ALA A 100 13.33 -15.46 -9.64
N LYS A 101 13.52 -15.32 -8.32
CA LYS A 101 13.26 -16.39 -7.35
C LYS A 101 11.77 -16.54 -7.06
N TYR A 102 11.01 -15.45 -7.10
CA TYR A 102 9.58 -15.40 -6.76
C TYR A 102 8.67 -15.18 -7.98
N ASP A 103 9.23 -14.71 -9.10
CA ASP A 103 8.57 -14.57 -10.41
C ASP A 103 8.30 -15.96 -11.01
N THR A 104 7.15 -16.51 -10.65
CA THR A 104 6.64 -17.79 -11.15
C THR A 104 6.00 -17.64 -12.52
N SER A 105 5.44 -16.45 -12.79
CA SER A 105 4.80 -16.10 -14.04
C SER A 105 5.79 -15.84 -15.18
N LYS A 106 7.09 -15.67 -14.86
CA LYS A 106 8.18 -15.29 -15.78
C LYS A 106 7.90 -13.97 -16.48
N SER A 107 7.22 -13.05 -15.79
CA SER A 107 6.91 -11.72 -16.28
C SER A 107 8.16 -10.82 -16.31
N GLY A 108 9.18 -11.14 -15.49
CA GLY A 108 10.32 -10.26 -15.23
C GLY A 108 10.03 -9.16 -14.22
N THR A 109 8.81 -9.13 -13.67
CA THR A 109 8.34 -8.25 -12.60
C THR A 109 7.67 -9.10 -11.51
N LEU A 110 7.23 -8.50 -10.42
CA LEU A 110 6.50 -9.21 -9.36
C LEU A 110 5.08 -8.71 -9.27
N ASP A 111 4.12 -9.60 -9.46
CA ASP A 111 2.72 -9.29 -9.16
C ASP A 111 2.43 -9.33 -7.65
N LEU A 112 1.25 -8.89 -7.21
CA LEU A 112 0.92 -8.88 -5.78
C LEU A 112 0.89 -10.28 -5.17
N PHE A 113 0.49 -11.30 -5.92
CA PHE A 113 0.46 -12.68 -5.43
C PHE A 113 1.88 -13.18 -5.15
N GLU A 114 2.82 -12.94 -6.07
CA GLU A 114 4.23 -13.27 -5.93
C GLU A 114 4.89 -12.45 -4.81
N PHE A 115 4.50 -11.19 -4.66
CA PHE A 115 4.96 -10.32 -3.57
C PHE A 115 4.44 -10.79 -2.20
N LEU A 116 3.22 -11.30 -2.13
CA LEU A 116 2.65 -11.94 -0.93
C LEU A 116 3.39 -13.24 -0.61
N GLU A 117 3.64 -14.11 -1.58
CA GLU A 117 4.47 -15.32 -1.40
C GLU A 117 5.89 -14.97 -0.93
N MET A 118 6.47 -13.90 -1.45
CA MET A 118 7.78 -13.39 -0.99
C MET A 118 7.75 -12.86 0.45
N SER A 119 6.61 -12.35 0.92
CA SER A 119 6.46 -11.70 2.23
C SER A 119 5.97 -12.64 3.34
N LEU A 120 5.05 -13.56 3.03
CA LEU A 120 4.36 -14.44 3.98
C LEU A 120 4.65 -15.93 3.75
N GLY A 121 5.14 -16.31 2.56
CA GLY A 121 5.40 -17.71 2.24
C GLY A 121 6.49 -18.33 3.12
N ALA A 122 6.59 -19.66 3.07
CA ALA A 122 7.55 -20.44 3.88
C ALA A 122 9.04 -20.06 3.64
N GLY A 123 9.33 -19.37 2.53
CA GLY A 123 10.65 -18.81 2.18
C GLY A 123 10.69 -17.28 2.25
N ALA A 124 9.85 -16.67 3.11
CA ALA A 124 9.68 -15.23 3.21
C ALA A 124 11.02 -14.49 3.34
N ASN A 125 11.16 -13.40 2.59
CA ASN A 125 12.33 -12.55 2.68
C ASN A 125 12.23 -11.73 3.99
N PRO A 126 13.16 -11.91 4.95
CA PRO A 126 13.14 -11.15 6.21
C PRO A 126 13.19 -9.63 5.97
N PHE A 127 13.67 -9.23 4.80
CA PHE A 127 13.72 -7.85 4.34
C PHE A 127 12.32 -7.19 4.28
N LEU A 128 11.32 -7.86 3.70
CA LEU A 128 9.96 -7.30 3.59
C LEU A 128 9.26 -7.29 4.92
N LYS A 129 9.52 -8.29 5.76
CA LYS A 129 9.05 -8.29 7.15
C LYS A 129 9.63 -7.11 7.94
N THR A 130 10.90 -6.79 7.72
CA THR A 130 11.56 -5.62 8.32
C THR A 130 10.94 -4.32 7.81
N LEU A 131 10.68 -4.23 6.51
CA LEU A 131 9.99 -3.10 5.88
C LEU A 131 8.59 -2.90 6.49
N LEU A 132 7.82 -3.99 6.60
CA LEU A 132 6.49 -4.01 7.18
C LEU A 132 6.52 -3.58 8.65
N PHE A 133 7.51 -4.04 9.41
CA PHE A 133 7.73 -3.63 10.79
C PHE A 133 8.10 -2.14 10.91
N PHE A 134 8.94 -1.61 10.02
CA PHE A 134 9.28 -0.19 9.98
C PHE A 134 8.09 0.70 9.59
N LYS A 135 7.28 0.30 8.60
CA LYS A 135 6.02 0.98 8.28
C LYS A 135 5.09 0.99 9.49
N GLN A 136 5.00 -0.13 10.20
CA GLN A 136 4.19 -0.24 11.42
C GLN A 136 4.71 0.67 12.54
N LEU A 137 6.02 0.89 12.63
CA LEU A 137 6.67 1.83 13.55
C LEU A 137 6.39 3.28 13.18
N GLU A 138 6.51 3.66 11.91
CA GLU A 138 6.18 5.02 11.46
C GLU A 138 4.69 5.33 11.64
N LEU A 139 3.80 4.38 11.37
CA LEU A 139 2.36 4.54 11.58
C LEU A 139 2.01 4.70 13.07
N LYS A 140 2.60 3.88 13.95
CA LYS A 140 2.40 4.03 15.41
C LYS A 140 2.93 5.36 15.92
N ASN A 141 4.10 5.78 15.46
CA ASN A 141 4.71 7.03 15.89
C ASN A 141 3.97 8.25 15.31
N ALA A 142 3.43 8.15 14.10
CA ALA A 142 2.59 9.18 13.49
C ALA A 142 1.22 9.29 14.19
N GLU A 143 0.61 8.16 14.59
CA GLU A 143 -0.64 8.14 15.35
C GLU A 143 -0.45 8.69 16.76
N GLU A 144 0.63 8.31 17.45
CA GLU A 144 1.02 8.91 18.73
C GLU A 144 1.34 10.39 18.60
N ALA A 145 2.05 10.81 17.55
CA ALA A 145 2.34 12.22 17.28
C ALA A 145 1.07 13.02 16.94
N ALA A 146 0.12 12.42 16.21
CA ALA A 146 -1.20 13.02 15.94
C ALA A 146 -2.03 13.15 17.23
N ARG A 147 -1.99 12.14 18.10
CA ARG A 147 -2.65 12.15 19.42
C ARG A 147 -1.99 13.15 20.38
N ALA A 148 -0.67 13.33 20.28
CA ALA A 148 0.10 14.30 21.04
C ALA A 148 -0.04 15.74 20.51
N ARG A 149 -0.50 15.93 19.26
CA ARG A 149 -0.77 17.25 18.66
C ARG A 149 -2.04 17.90 19.21
N ASP A 150 -3.03 17.13 19.67
CA ASP A 150 -4.19 17.70 20.38
C ASP A 150 -4.66 16.83 21.57
N PRO A 151 -3.87 16.79 22.65
CA PRO A 151 -4.22 16.04 23.87
C PRO A 151 -5.47 16.60 24.55
N LYS A 152 -5.85 17.85 24.23
CA LYS A 152 -7.00 18.55 24.82
C LYS A 152 -8.31 18.10 24.16
N ALA A 153 -8.35 17.89 22.85
CA ALA A 153 -9.52 17.32 22.15
C ALA A 153 -9.82 15.88 22.59
N ALA A 154 -8.78 15.04 22.76
CA ALA A 154 -8.93 13.67 23.26
C ALA A 154 -9.46 13.63 24.71
N PHE A 155 -8.91 14.48 25.60
CA PHE A 155 -9.38 14.60 26.98
C PHE A 155 -10.82 15.16 27.09
N MET A 156 -11.20 16.06 26.19
CA MET A 156 -12.55 16.63 26.14
C MET A 156 -13.61 15.67 25.57
N ALA A 157 -13.22 14.71 24.72
CA ALA A 157 -14.11 13.66 24.21
C ALA A 157 -14.43 12.60 25.28
N GLU A 158 -13.45 12.26 26.13
CA GLU A 158 -13.60 11.26 27.20
C GLU A 158 -14.52 11.75 28.34
N ARG A 159 -14.49 13.05 28.68
CA ARG A 159 -15.34 13.64 29.74
C ARG A 159 -16.79 13.94 29.31
N LYS A 160 -17.15 13.62 28.06
CA LYS A 160 -18.52 13.78 27.54
C LYS A 160 -19.40 12.52 27.64
N ARG A 161 -18.92 11.46 28.29
CA ARG A 161 -19.75 10.31 28.71
C ARG A 161 -20.35 10.52 30.09
#